data_AF-A0A519VTY5-F1
#
_entry.id   AF-A0A519VTY5-F1
#
_cell.length_a   1.000
_cell.length_b   1.000
_cell.length_c   1.000
_cell.angle_alpha   90.00
_cell.angle_beta   90.00
_cell.angle_gamma   90.00
#
_symmetry.space_group_name_H-M   'P 1'
#
loop_
_entity.id
_entity.type
_entity.pdbx_description
1 polymer ?
#
loop_
_entity_poly.entity_id
_entity_poly.type
_entity_poly.pdbx_seq_one_letter_code
_entity_poly.pdbx_strand_id
1 'polypeptide(L)'
;EEQTYKIQYRVMLSRYRGKTTCPECKGSRLRKDASYVKIAEKSIIDVVLMPLAKALIFFNELKLNATDAKVAKRLLAEIDNRFLYLNNVGLGYLTLNRLSNTLSGGESQRINLATSLGSSLVGSIYVLDEPSIGLHPRDTNKLIEVLISLRNVGNTVLVVEHEEEMMRAADYIIDIGPEAGTHGGNLVFSGNYEEILKDKNSLTGRYLSGVEKIAIPEKRRKWKDHILIKGARENNLQNIDVKFPLGVFTAVSGVSGSGKTSLVKKILYPALQKAIGNYAGEQTGAYDGIFGNYDLISAVEMVDQNPIGRSSRSNPVTYVKAWDDIRALFSGLASAKAAGLKPAAFSFNVEGGRCDVCQGEGEVKIEMQFMADIYLPCEACGGKRFKQQVLDVVYKEKNVSEILDMTIDEAVDFFKDEPKILNKLNPLVDVGLGYVHLGQSSNTLSGGEAQRIKLASFLIKGNNASKTLFIFDEPTTGLHFHDIKKLLKALNTLIEQGNTILVIEHNMDMIKCADWVIDIGPEGGDGGGKVVFEGVPEDLVKEKTSYTGKYLASHLNLNP
;
A
#
# COMPACT_ATOMS: atom_id res chain seq x y z
N GLU A 1 -41.12 1.88 -8.35
CA GLU A 1 -40.03 2.58 -9.08
C GLU A 1 -39.80 4.02 -8.60
N GLU A 2 -40.80 4.67 -7.98
CA GLU A 2 -40.79 6.08 -7.58
C GLU A 2 -39.73 6.51 -6.53
N GLN A 3 -38.99 5.60 -5.87
CA GLN A 3 -37.95 5.96 -4.89
C GLN A 3 -36.52 5.60 -5.32
N THR A 4 -36.34 5.13 -6.56
CA THR A 4 -35.04 4.72 -7.12
C THR A 4 -34.03 5.85 -7.30
N TYR A 5 -34.45 7.12 -7.19
CA TYR A 5 -33.54 8.28 -7.20
C TYR A 5 -32.87 8.53 -5.83
N LYS A 6 -33.45 8.04 -4.74
CA LYS A 6 -32.90 8.24 -3.39
C LYS A 6 -31.58 7.48 -3.26
N ILE A 7 -30.54 8.16 -2.79
CA ILE A 7 -29.16 7.64 -2.68
C ILE A 7 -29.12 6.31 -1.91
N GLN A 8 -29.88 6.20 -0.83
CA GLN A 8 -29.94 4.98 -0.01
C GLN A 8 -30.41 3.75 -0.80
N TYR A 9 -31.44 3.91 -1.64
CA TYR A 9 -31.93 2.83 -2.51
C TYR A 9 -30.99 2.56 -3.69
N ARG A 10 -30.30 3.57 -4.24
CA ARG A 10 -29.24 3.35 -5.24
C ARG A 10 -28.06 2.57 -4.69
N VAL A 11 -27.61 2.89 -3.48
CA VAL A 11 -26.53 2.17 -2.79
C VAL A 11 -26.96 0.73 -2.51
N MET A 12 -28.18 0.52 -2.02
CA MET A 12 -28.73 -0.82 -1.79
C MET A 12 -28.83 -1.64 -3.10
N LEU A 13 -29.41 -1.07 -4.16
CA LEU A 13 -29.55 -1.73 -5.46
C LEU A 13 -28.21 -1.99 -6.14
N SER A 14 -27.21 -1.13 -5.93
CA SER A 14 -25.86 -1.33 -6.48
C SER A 14 -25.20 -2.61 -5.98
N ARG A 15 -25.56 -3.10 -4.78
CA ARG A 15 -25.06 -4.37 -4.24
C ARG A 15 -25.58 -5.60 -4.99
N TYR A 16 -26.70 -5.45 -5.69
CA TYR A 16 -27.34 -6.52 -6.48
C TYR A 16 -27.15 -6.33 -8.00
N ARG A 17 -26.45 -5.27 -8.43
CA ARG A 17 -26.23 -4.94 -9.85
C ARG A 17 -24.74 -4.98 -10.15
N GLY A 18 -24.33 -5.94 -10.97
CA GLY A 18 -22.98 -5.98 -11.53
C GLY A 18 -22.82 -5.01 -12.70
N LYS A 19 -21.58 -4.59 -12.98
CA LYS A 19 -21.22 -3.97 -14.26
C LYS A 19 -20.87 -5.10 -15.22
N THR A 20 -21.40 -5.03 -16.44
CA THR A 20 -21.01 -5.92 -17.54
C THR A 20 -20.48 -5.11 -18.70
N THR A 21 -19.68 -5.74 -19.55
CA THR A 21 -19.16 -5.13 -20.77
C THR A 21 -20.31 -4.90 -21.73
N CYS A 22 -20.46 -3.67 -22.24
CA CYS A 22 -21.47 -3.36 -23.25
C CYS A 22 -21.26 -4.25 -24.49
N PRO A 23 -22.28 -5.00 -24.95
CA PRO A 23 -22.12 -5.91 -26.08
C PRO A 23 -21.88 -5.18 -27.41
N GLU A 24 -22.35 -3.93 -27.56
CA GLU A 24 -22.21 -3.16 -28.80
C GLU A 24 -20.79 -2.62 -28.99
N CYS A 25 -20.27 -1.88 -27.99
CA CYS A 25 -18.95 -1.26 -28.08
C CYS A 25 -17.83 -2.13 -27.48
N LYS A 26 -18.17 -3.31 -26.92
CA LYS A 26 -17.24 -4.20 -26.22
C LYS A 26 -16.42 -3.51 -25.11
N GLY A 27 -17.01 -2.48 -24.50
CA GLY A 27 -16.36 -1.68 -23.46
C GLY A 27 -15.39 -0.61 -23.96
N SER A 28 -15.20 -0.44 -25.27
CA SER A 28 -14.32 0.59 -25.86
C SER A 28 -14.86 2.01 -25.72
N ARG A 29 -16.17 2.17 -25.44
CA ARG A 29 -16.89 3.47 -25.37
C ARG A 29 -16.94 4.24 -26.69
N LEU A 30 -16.48 3.62 -27.77
CA LEU A 30 -16.54 4.18 -29.11
C LEU A 30 -17.74 3.63 -29.86
N ARG A 31 -18.27 4.45 -30.78
CA ARG A 31 -19.33 4.02 -31.70
C ARG A 31 -18.79 3.02 -32.72
N LYS A 32 -19.68 2.19 -33.27
CA LYS A 32 -19.31 1.11 -34.22
C LYS A 32 -18.71 1.65 -35.52
N ASP A 33 -19.13 2.82 -35.98
CA ASP A 33 -18.58 3.50 -37.16
C ASP A 33 -17.09 3.84 -37.03
N ALA A 34 -16.60 4.11 -35.81
CA ALA A 34 -15.17 4.28 -35.55
C ALA A 34 -14.32 3.02 -35.87
N SER A 35 -14.94 1.83 -35.92
CA SER A 35 -14.25 0.59 -36.31
C SER A 35 -13.99 0.47 -37.82
N TYR A 36 -14.64 1.30 -38.63
CA TYR A 36 -14.53 1.26 -40.09
C TYR A 36 -13.25 1.93 -40.59
N VAL A 37 -12.70 2.88 -39.81
CA VAL A 37 -11.41 3.51 -40.11
C VAL A 37 -10.30 2.62 -39.55
N LYS A 38 -9.42 2.16 -40.44
CA LYS A 38 -8.33 1.25 -40.10
C LYS A 38 -6.98 1.78 -40.56
N ILE A 39 -5.96 1.50 -39.76
CA ILE A 39 -4.55 1.67 -40.10
C ILE A 39 -3.93 0.27 -40.03
N ALA A 40 -3.37 -0.21 -41.14
CA ALA A 40 -2.81 -1.58 -41.25
C ALA A 40 -3.73 -2.66 -40.65
N GLU A 41 -4.99 -2.71 -41.11
CA GLU A 41 -6.06 -3.63 -40.66
C GLU A 41 -6.53 -3.49 -39.20
N LYS A 42 -5.99 -2.53 -38.43
CA LYS A 42 -6.41 -2.26 -37.04
C LYS A 42 -7.21 -0.97 -36.95
N SER A 43 -8.35 -1.03 -36.28
CA SER A 43 -9.16 0.16 -35.96
C SER A 43 -8.69 0.82 -34.67
N ILE A 44 -9.20 2.03 -34.38
CA ILE A 44 -8.94 2.69 -33.10
C ILE A 44 -9.42 1.87 -31.89
N ILE A 45 -10.49 1.09 -32.05
CA ILE A 45 -11.00 0.20 -31.01
C ILE A 45 -9.96 -0.90 -30.71
N ASP A 46 -9.35 -1.46 -31.75
CA ASP A 46 -8.33 -2.49 -31.59
C ASP A 46 -7.09 -1.92 -30.88
N VAL A 47 -6.67 -0.71 -31.24
CA VAL A 47 -5.51 -0.05 -30.61
C VAL A 47 -5.77 0.28 -29.14
N VAL A 48 -6.95 0.80 -28.81
CA VAL A 48 -7.29 1.21 -27.43
C VAL A 48 -7.43 0.02 -26.47
N LEU A 49 -7.83 -1.15 -26.99
CA LEU A 49 -7.92 -2.40 -26.24
C LEU A 49 -6.62 -3.22 -26.26
N MET A 50 -5.63 -2.83 -27.07
CA MET A 50 -4.34 -3.51 -27.17
C MET A 50 -3.46 -3.21 -25.94
N PRO A 51 -2.76 -4.22 -25.40
CA PRO A 51 -1.69 -3.98 -24.43
C PRO A 51 -0.63 -3.01 -24.96
N LEU A 52 -0.14 -2.10 -24.12
CA LEU A 52 0.83 -1.06 -24.51
C LEU A 52 2.12 -1.64 -25.12
N ALA A 53 2.55 -2.83 -24.67
CA ALA A 53 3.71 -3.52 -25.25
C ALA A 53 3.45 -3.97 -26.70
N LYS A 54 2.25 -4.48 -26.99
CA LYS A 54 1.85 -4.87 -28.34
C LYS A 54 1.62 -3.64 -29.22
N ALA A 55 1.10 -2.55 -28.64
CA ALA A 55 0.90 -1.30 -29.36
C ALA A 55 2.24 -0.68 -29.82
N LEU A 56 3.27 -0.72 -28.97
CA LEU A 56 4.61 -0.26 -29.34
C LEU A 56 5.17 -1.02 -30.55
N ILE A 57 5.06 -2.35 -30.55
CA ILE A 57 5.48 -3.19 -31.69
C ILE A 57 4.67 -2.85 -32.94
N PHE A 58 3.36 -2.70 -32.80
CA PHE A 58 2.46 -2.38 -33.92
C PHE A 58 2.83 -1.06 -34.62
N PHE A 59 3.11 0.01 -33.86
CA PHE A 59 3.47 1.30 -34.45
C PHE A 59 4.91 1.32 -35.02
N ASN A 60 5.85 0.62 -34.37
CA ASN A 60 7.22 0.48 -34.90
C ASN A 60 7.29 -0.29 -36.22
N GLU A 61 6.45 -1.32 -36.39
CA GLU A 61 6.39 -2.14 -37.60
C GLU A 61 5.40 -1.60 -38.66
N LEU A 62 4.80 -0.44 -38.41
CA LEU A 62 3.75 0.12 -39.26
C LEU A 62 4.31 0.54 -40.63
N LYS A 63 3.85 -0.14 -41.68
CA LYS A 63 4.20 0.19 -43.07
C LYS A 63 3.17 1.14 -43.67
N LEU A 64 3.61 2.35 -43.98
CA LEU A 64 2.80 3.39 -44.63
C LEU A 64 3.31 3.67 -46.05
N ASN A 65 2.43 4.18 -46.91
CA ASN A 65 2.85 4.72 -48.20
C ASN A 65 3.66 6.03 -48.02
N ALA A 66 4.35 6.49 -49.06
CA ALA A 66 5.24 7.65 -48.97
C ALA A 66 4.54 8.94 -48.53
N THR A 67 3.27 9.14 -48.93
CA THR A 67 2.48 10.32 -48.57
C THR A 67 2.11 10.30 -47.09
N ASP A 68 1.53 9.20 -46.62
CA ASP A 68 1.09 9.03 -45.24
C ASP A 68 2.27 9.04 -44.28
N ALA A 69 3.40 8.43 -44.66
CA ALA A 69 4.63 8.47 -43.87
C ALA A 69 5.12 9.91 -43.66
N LYS A 70 5.01 10.78 -44.68
CA LYS A 70 5.41 12.19 -44.57
C LYS A 70 4.48 12.97 -43.64
N VAL A 71 3.16 12.74 -43.73
CA VAL A 71 2.16 13.41 -42.87
C VAL A 71 2.27 12.92 -41.42
N ALA A 72 2.43 11.62 -41.23
CA ALA A 72 2.43 10.99 -39.91
C ALA A 72 3.78 11.04 -39.18
N LYS A 73 4.89 11.39 -39.85
CA LYS A 73 6.25 11.33 -39.29
C LYS A 73 6.37 11.89 -37.87
N ARG A 74 5.85 13.11 -37.63
CA ARG A 74 5.92 13.75 -36.30
C ARG A 74 4.96 13.10 -35.30
N LEU A 75 3.79 12.66 -35.76
CA LEU A 75 2.79 12.01 -34.91
C LEU A 75 3.27 10.62 -34.45
N LEU A 76 3.82 9.82 -35.36
CA LEU A 76 4.38 8.51 -35.05
C LEU A 76 5.54 8.62 -34.08
N ALA A 77 6.47 9.56 -34.29
CA ALA A 77 7.56 9.79 -33.34
C ALA A 77 7.04 10.09 -31.92
N GLU A 78 6.00 10.91 -31.78
CA GLU A 78 5.39 11.20 -30.47
C GLU A 78 4.68 9.98 -29.87
N ILE A 79 3.96 9.22 -30.69
CA ILE A 79 3.24 8.00 -30.28
C ILE A 79 4.24 6.93 -29.82
N ASP A 80 5.27 6.66 -30.61
CA ASP A 80 6.31 5.67 -30.33
C ASP A 80 7.05 6.02 -29.04
N ASN A 81 7.43 7.29 -28.85
CA ASN A 81 8.07 7.75 -27.62
C ASN A 81 7.18 7.57 -26.40
N ARG A 82 5.89 7.93 -26.47
CA ARG A 82 4.95 7.76 -25.34
C ARG A 82 4.73 6.30 -24.98
N PHE A 83 4.57 5.43 -25.99
CA PHE A 83 4.46 4.00 -25.73
C PHE A 83 5.76 3.44 -25.16
N LEU A 84 6.92 3.86 -25.68
CA LEU A 84 8.23 3.45 -25.16
C LEU A 84 8.37 3.83 -23.68
N TYR A 85 8.07 5.08 -23.30
CA TYR A 85 8.15 5.51 -21.91
C TYR A 85 7.23 4.72 -20.99
N LEU A 86 5.97 4.51 -21.39
CA LEU A 86 5.02 3.69 -20.61
C LEU A 86 5.50 2.25 -20.44
N ASN A 87 6.11 1.66 -21.48
CA ASN A 87 6.68 0.32 -21.40
C ASN A 87 7.92 0.27 -20.51
N ASN A 88 8.80 1.27 -20.59
CA ASN A 88 10.03 1.35 -19.79
C ASN A 88 9.73 1.50 -18.29
N VAL A 89 8.68 2.23 -17.92
CA VAL A 89 8.21 2.30 -16.52
C VAL A 89 7.38 1.07 -16.10
N GLY A 90 7.42 -0.02 -16.87
CA GLY A 90 6.81 -1.31 -16.49
C GLY A 90 5.28 -1.39 -16.67
N LEU A 91 4.66 -0.47 -17.40
CA LEU A 91 3.19 -0.46 -17.60
C LEU A 91 2.75 -1.13 -18.90
N GLY A 92 3.64 -1.88 -19.56
CA GLY A 92 3.39 -2.51 -20.86
C GLY A 92 2.17 -3.45 -20.92
N TYR A 93 1.75 -3.98 -19.78
CA TYR A 93 0.60 -4.88 -19.65
C TYR A 93 -0.76 -4.16 -19.64
N LEU A 94 -0.77 -2.84 -19.39
CA LEU A 94 -2.01 -2.06 -19.39
C LEU A 94 -2.52 -1.82 -20.81
N THR A 95 -3.76 -1.35 -20.90
CA THR A 95 -4.37 -0.90 -22.16
C THR A 95 -4.76 0.56 -22.03
N LEU A 96 -4.88 1.29 -23.16
CA LEU A 96 -5.32 2.69 -23.14
C LEU A 96 -6.75 2.85 -22.60
N ASN A 97 -7.58 1.80 -22.69
CA ASN A 97 -8.94 1.80 -22.15
C ASN A 97 -9.02 1.57 -20.64
N ARG A 98 -7.90 1.32 -19.96
CA ARG A 98 -7.88 1.09 -18.52
C ARG A 98 -8.41 2.33 -17.80
N LEU A 99 -9.35 2.12 -16.89
CA LEU A 99 -9.93 3.21 -16.09
C LEU A 99 -8.92 3.73 -15.06
N SER A 100 -8.74 5.06 -15.00
CA SER A 100 -7.80 5.70 -14.05
C SER A 100 -8.11 5.38 -12.59
N ASN A 101 -9.39 5.24 -12.22
CA ASN A 101 -9.79 4.87 -10.86
C ASN A 101 -9.59 3.38 -10.52
N THR A 102 -9.10 2.57 -11.45
CA THR A 102 -8.76 1.16 -11.23
C THR A 102 -7.25 0.91 -11.24
N LEU A 103 -6.46 1.98 -11.34
CA LEU A 103 -5.02 1.94 -11.21
C LEU A 103 -4.66 1.95 -9.72
N SER A 104 -3.60 1.22 -9.39
CA SER A 104 -2.90 1.35 -8.11
C SER A 104 -2.18 2.70 -8.02
N GLY A 105 -1.78 3.08 -6.79
CA GLY A 105 -0.99 4.28 -6.55
C GLY A 105 0.29 4.31 -7.39
N GLY A 106 1.07 3.23 -7.35
CA GLY A 106 2.30 3.09 -8.14
C GLY A 106 2.05 3.13 -9.66
N GLU A 107 0.99 2.51 -10.17
CA GLU A 107 0.64 2.63 -11.60
C GLU A 107 0.33 4.09 -11.99
N SER A 108 -0.46 4.80 -11.18
CA SER A 108 -0.79 6.21 -11.42
C SER A 108 0.46 7.11 -11.41
N GLN A 109 1.34 6.90 -10.42
CA GLN A 109 2.61 7.61 -10.31
C GLN A 109 3.51 7.39 -11.53
N ARG A 110 3.63 6.14 -11.99
CA ARG A 110 4.44 5.81 -13.17
C ARG A 110 3.87 6.37 -14.47
N ILE A 111 2.54 6.50 -14.59
CA ILE A 111 1.92 7.22 -15.71
C ILE A 111 2.31 8.71 -15.69
N ASN A 112 2.32 9.34 -14.51
CA ASN A 112 2.76 10.74 -14.38
C ASN A 112 4.24 10.91 -14.72
N LEU A 113 5.08 9.95 -14.32
CA LEU A 113 6.51 9.92 -14.69
C LEU A 113 6.67 9.77 -16.22
N ALA A 114 5.97 8.81 -16.84
CA ALA A 114 5.98 8.65 -18.30
C ALA A 114 5.49 9.90 -19.05
N THR A 115 4.48 10.58 -18.51
CA THR A 115 3.98 11.86 -19.05
C THR A 115 5.05 12.96 -18.96
N SER A 116 5.79 12.99 -17.85
CA SER A 116 6.86 13.94 -17.60
C SER A 116 8.09 13.71 -18.49
N LEU A 117 8.40 12.46 -18.83
CA LEU A 117 9.44 12.12 -19.81
C LEU A 117 9.07 12.58 -21.22
N GLY A 118 7.77 12.62 -21.53
CA GLY A 118 7.26 13.11 -22.81
C GLY A 118 7.34 14.62 -23.00
N SER A 119 7.45 15.42 -21.93
CA SER A 119 7.37 16.89 -22.02
C SER A 119 8.66 17.58 -22.45
N SER A 120 9.75 16.85 -22.69
CA SER A 120 11.05 17.37 -23.19
C SER A 120 11.58 18.57 -22.39
N LEU A 121 11.37 18.59 -21.07
CA LEU A 121 11.87 19.64 -20.19
C LEU A 121 13.37 19.43 -19.90
N VAL A 122 14.12 20.53 -19.88
CA VAL A 122 15.55 20.59 -19.54
C VAL A 122 15.74 21.63 -18.44
N GLY A 123 16.69 21.42 -17.53
CA GLY A 123 16.95 22.35 -16.41
C GLY A 123 15.88 22.32 -15.32
N SER A 124 15.09 21.25 -15.25
CA SER A 124 14.05 21.06 -14.22
C SER A 124 14.57 20.19 -13.08
N ILE A 125 13.98 20.37 -11.88
CA ILE A 125 14.20 19.49 -10.74
C ILE A 125 12.98 18.59 -10.60
N TYR A 126 13.18 17.29 -10.76
CA TYR A 126 12.16 16.29 -10.54
C TYR A 126 12.29 15.76 -9.11
N VAL A 127 11.24 15.91 -8.32
CA VAL A 127 11.15 15.33 -6.96
C VAL A 127 10.18 14.17 -7.02
N LEU A 128 10.69 12.97 -6.76
CA LEU A 128 9.96 11.71 -6.88
C LEU A 128 9.91 11.03 -5.52
N ASP A 129 8.71 10.66 -5.10
CA ASP A 129 8.45 10.02 -3.81
C ASP A 129 8.21 8.52 -4.01
N GLU A 130 9.23 7.69 -3.78
CA GLU A 130 9.21 6.23 -3.92
C GLU A 130 8.64 5.71 -5.27
N PRO A 131 9.26 6.05 -6.42
CA PRO A 131 8.76 5.63 -7.72
C PRO A 131 8.80 4.10 -7.96
N SER A 132 9.51 3.34 -7.11
CA SER A 132 9.57 1.87 -7.17
C SER A 132 8.36 1.16 -6.56
N ILE A 133 7.42 1.86 -5.90
CA ILE A 133 6.28 1.24 -5.22
C ILE A 133 5.52 0.26 -6.12
N GLY A 134 5.32 -0.96 -5.63
CA GLY A 134 4.61 -2.04 -6.33
C GLY A 134 5.30 -2.51 -7.62
N LEU A 135 6.59 -2.20 -7.80
CA LEU A 135 7.42 -2.80 -8.85
C LEU A 135 8.11 -4.05 -8.32
N HIS A 136 8.21 -5.04 -9.21
CA HIS A 136 9.11 -6.15 -8.99
C HIS A 136 10.56 -5.71 -9.26
N PRO A 137 11.59 -6.22 -8.53
CA PRO A 137 12.99 -5.81 -8.72
C PRO A 137 13.50 -5.84 -10.17
N ARG A 138 12.97 -6.76 -10.98
CA ARG A 138 13.18 -6.79 -12.44
C ARG A 138 12.89 -5.46 -13.14
N ASP A 139 11.75 -4.86 -12.83
CA ASP A 139 11.28 -3.65 -13.48
C ASP A 139 11.83 -2.38 -12.79
N THR A 140 12.29 -2.48 -11.53
CA THR A 140 13.05 -1.42 -10.84
C THR A 140 14.30 -1.03 -11.64
N ASN A 141 15.03 -1.99 -12.21
CA ASN A 141 16.19 -1.70 -13.06
C ASN A 141 15.85 -0.86 -14.30
N LYS A 142 14.69 -1.10 -14.93
CA LYS A 142 14.24 -0.29 -16.08
C LYS A 142 13.86 1.13 -15.64
N LEU A 143 13.26 1.26 -14.46
CA LEU A 143 12.96 2.57 -13.89
C LEU A 143 14.25 3.35 -13.60
N ILE A 144 15.28 2.71 -13.06
CA ILE A 144 16.60 3.31 -12.85
C ILE A 144 17.18 3.86 -14.18
N GLU A 145 17.15 3.07 -15.25
CA GLU A 145 17.59 3.52 -16.58
C GLU A 145 16.83 4.76 -17.08
N VAL A 146 15.52 4.80 -16.83
CA VAL A 146 14.67 5.94 -17.15
C VAL A 146 15.05 7.19 -16.36
N LEU A 147 15.30 7.06 -15.06
CA LEU A 147 15.71 8.18 -14.20
C LEU A 147 17.10 8.70 -14.58
N ILE A 148 18.03 7.80 -14.90
CA ILE A 148 19.35 8.14 -15.44
C ILE A 148 19.22 8.90 -16.76
N SER A 149 18.33 8.46 -17.66
CA SER A 149 18.07 9.16 -18.92
C SER A 149 17.54 10.58 -18.68
N LEU A 150 16.57 10.73 -17.75
CA LEU A 150 16.01 12.02 -17.38
C LEU A 150 17.07 12.98 -16.84
N ARG A 151 17.98 12.48 -15.99
CA ARG A 151 19.15 13.22 -15.50
C ARG A 151 20.08 13.62 -16.64
N ASN A 152 20.44 12.69 -17.51
CA ASN A 152 21.39 12.91 -18.61
C ASN A 152 20.90 13.92 -19.66
N VAL A 153 19.58 14.14 -19.77
CA VAL A 153 18.97 15.20 -20.60
C VAL A 153 19.26 16.61 -20.05
N GLY A 154 19.81 16.73 -18.84
CA GLY A 154 20.16 18.00 -18.19
C GLY A 154 19.18 18.41 -17.10
N ASN A 155 18.55 17.44 -16.44
CA ASN A 155 17.68 17.66 -15.29
C ASN A 155 18.33 17.16 -14.00
N THR A 156 17.86 17.67 -12.87
CA THR A 156 18.18 17.11 -11.55
C THR A 156 17.05 16.20 -11.12
N VAL A 157 17.38 14.99 -10.65
CA VAL A 157 16.38 14.00 -10.22
C VAL A 157 16.63 13.70 -8.74
N LEU A 158 15.74 14.16 -7.87
CA LEU A 158 15.72 13.90 -6.44
C LEU A 158 14.70 12.81 -6.16
N VAL A 159 15.15 11.71 -5.56
CA VAL A 159 14.33 10.52 -5.31
C VAL A 159 14.37 10.20 -3.83
N VAL A 160 13.20 10.09 -3.21
CA VAL A 160 13.02 9.47 -1.88
C VAL A 160 12.79 7.99 -2.12
N GLU A 161 13.64 7.11 -1.60
CA GLU A 161 13.58 5.67 -1.88
C GLU A 161 14.12 4.84 -0.72
N HIS A 162 13.72 3.57 -0.73
CA HIS A 162 14.16 2.54 0.22
C HIS A 162 14.78 1.32 -0.47
N GLU A 163 14.66 1.19 -1.80
CA GLU A 163 15.20 0.05 -2.55
C GLU A 163 16.71 0.14 -2.75
N GLU A 164 17.43 -0.97 -2.46
CA GLU A 164 18.89 -1.04 -2.54
C GLU A 164 19.40 -0.75 -3.95
N GLU A 165 18.75 -1.30 -4.99
CA GLU A 165 19.16 -1.10 -6.38
C GLU A 165 19.14 0.37 -6.79
N MET A 166 18.17 1.14 -6.29
CA MET A 166 18.09 2.58 -6.56
C MET A 166 19.22 3.32 -5.84
N MET A 167 19.45 3.03 -4.56
CA MET A 167 20.54 3.63 -3.79
C MET A 167 21.90 3.35 -4.43
N ARG A 168 22.12 2.11 -4.91
CA ARG A 168 23.35 1.70 -5.60
C ARG A 168 23.56 2.45 -6.92
N ALA A 169 22.49 2.81 -7.62
CA ALA A 169 22.56 3.54 -8.89
C ALA A 169 22.65 5.06 -8.71
N ALA A 170 22.43 5.59 -7.50
CA ALA A 170 22.43 7.01 -7.23
C ALA A 170 23.85 7.61 -7.32
N ASP A 171 23.96 8.80 -7.92
CA ASP A 171 25.23 9.55 -7.95
C ASP A 171 25.58 10.10 -6.56
N TYR A 172 24.54 10.41 -5.76
CA TYR A 172 24.66 11.04 -4.46
C TYR A 172 23.50 10.58 -3.57
N ILE A 173 23.80 10.27 -2.31
CA ILE A 173 22.88 9.75 -1.31
C ILE A 173 22.88 10.69 -0.11
N ILE A 174 21.68 11.00 0.36
CA ILE A 174 21.41 11.79 1.56
C ILE A 174 20.62 10.88 2.50
N ASP A 175 21.19 10.54 3.64
CA ASP A 175 20.52 9.74 4.67
C ASP A 175 20.01 10.66 5.78
N ILE A 176 18.71 10.57 6.07
CA ILE A 176 18.04 11.36 7.10
C ILE A 176 17.64 10.42 8.24
N GLY A 177 17.95 10.81 9.48
CA GLY A 177 17.68 9.97 10.65
C GLY A 177 18.20 10.60 11.94
N PRO A 178 18.73 9.81 12.89
CA PRO A 178 18.93 8.35 12.86
C PRO A 178 17.64 7.53 13.05
N GLU A 179 16.57 8.14 13.58
CA GLU A 179 15.27 7.52 13.80
C GLU A 179 14.15 8.36 13.15
N ALA A 180 12.89 7.94 13.31
CA ALA A 180 11.73 8.70 12.85
C ALA A 180 11.26 9.72 13.90
N GLY A 181 10.50 10.74 13.47
CA GLY A 181 9.87 11.72 14.37
C GLY A 181 10.85 12.66 15.06
N THR A 182 10.63 12.87 16.36
CA THR A 182 11.40 13.80 17.21
C THR A 182 12.87 13.38 17.36
N HIS A 183 13.18 12.11 17.17
CA HIS A 183 14.55 11.57 17.18
C HIS A 183 15.19 11.54 15.78
N GLY A 184 14.47 12.03 14.76
CA GLY A 184 14.90 12.12 13.36
C GLY A 184 15.21 13.55 12.90
N GLY A 185 15.11 13.77 11.59
CA GLY A 185 15.25 15.09 10.96
C GLY A 185 16.68 15.62 10.86
N ASN A 186 17.68 14.81 11.23
CA ASN A 186 19.08 15.17 11.11
C ASN A 186 19.69 14.54 9.86
N LEU A 187 20.63 15.24 9.24
CA LEU A 187 21.47 14.70 8.18
C LEU A 187 22.48 13.74 8.81
N VAL A 188 22.28 12.43 8.60
CA VAL A 188 23.15 11.38 9.17
C VAL A 188 24.34 11.12 8.25
N PHE A 189 24.09 11.09 6.95
CA PHE A 189 25.11 10.86 5.93
C PHE A 189 24.82 11.67 4.66
N SER A 190 25.88 12.07 3.96
CA SER A 190 25.81 12.79 2.69
C SER A 190 27.05 12.46 1.86
N GLY A 191 26.89 11.74 0.75
CA GLY A 191 28.02 11.24 -0.03
C GLY A 191 27.60 10.25 -1.12
N ASN A 192 28.54 9.43 -1.61
CA ASN A 192 28.23 8.39 -2.61
C ASN A 192 27.97 7.00 -1.97
N TYR A 193 27.57 6.03 -2.79
CA TYR A 193 27.27 4.67 -2.34
C TYR A 193 28.47 3.97 -1.68
N GLU A 194 29.68 4.14 -2.19
CA GLU A 194 30.88 3.51 -1.61
C GLU A 194 31.29 4.12 -0.26
N GLU A 195 30.86 5.36 0.01
CA GLU A 195 31.07 6.06 1.27
C GLU A 195 30.04 5.63 2.32
N ILE A 196 28.75 5.50 1.97
CA ILE A 196 27.71 5.11 2.95
C ILE A 196 27.92 3.68 3.48
N LEU A 197 28.47 2.77 2.65
CA LEU A 197 28.81 1.41 3.07
C LEU A 197 29.85 1.35 4.22
N LYS A 198 30.65 2.41 4.37
CA LYS A 198 31.69 2.50 5.42
C LYS A 198 31.23 3.27 6.64
N ASP A 199 30.09 3.96 6.54
CA ASP A 199 29.53 4.76 7.61
C ASP A 199 28.87 3.86 8.66
N LYS A 200 29.30 4.01 9.93
CA LYS A 200 28.78 3.22 11.06
C LYS A 200 27.60 3.89 11.76
N ASN A 201 27.44 5.20 11.56
CA ASN A 201 26.38 6.02 12.15
C ASN A 201 25.09 5.92 11.32
N SER A 202 25.21 5.80 10.00
CA SER A 202 24.08 5.56 9.09
C SER A 202 23.49 4.18 9.32
N LEU A 203 22.23 4.12 9.79
CA LEU A 203 21.48 2.87 9.90
C LEU A 203 21.33 2.22 8.52
N THR A 204 21.02 3.02 7.51
CA THR A 204 20.95 2.61 6.10
C THR A 204 22.27 1.99 5.64
N GLY A 205 23.41 2.65 5.91
CA GLY A 205 24.75 2.14 5.62
C GLY A 205 25.07 0.80 6.29
N ARG A 206 24.61 0.57 7.53
CA ARG A 206 24.76 -0.72 8.22
C ARG A 206 23.98 -1.85 7.55
N TYR A 207 22.79 -1.57 7.01
CA TYR A 207 22.02 -2.56 6.25
C TYR A 207 22.65 -2.83 4.88
N LEU A 208 23.02 -1.78 4.14
CA LEU A 208 23.64 -1.90 2.82
C LEU A 208 24.99 -2.63 2.85
N SER A 209 25.78 -2.44 3.91
CA SER A 209 27.06 -3.14 4.11
C SER A 209 26.91 -4.57 4.63
N GLY A 210 25.69 -4.98 5.02
CA GLY A 210 25.39 -6.29 5.60
C GLY A 210 25.81 -6.45 7.07
N VAL A 211 26.23 -5.38 7.75
CA VAL A 211 26.50 -5.37 9.19
C VAL A 211 25.23 -5.65 9.98
N GLU A 212 24.13 -4.98 9.60
CA GLU A 212 22.78 -5.33 10.01
C GLU A 212 22.07 -6.06 8.88
N LYS A 213 21.23 -7.05 9.23
CA LYS A 213 20.46 -7.80 8.24
C LYS A 213 19.17 -8.34 8.83
N ILE A 214 18.18 -8.54 7.97
CA ILE A 214 17.00 -9.33 8.29
C ILE A 214 17.40 -10.80 8.17
N ALA A 215 17.37 -11.51 9.31
CA ALA A 215 17.78 -12.90 9.39
C ALA A 215 16.79 -13.83 8.69
N ILE A 216 17.32 -14.83 7.99
CA ILE A 216 16.53 -15.91 7.42
C ILE A 216 16.08 -16.82 8.58
N PRO A 217 14.80 -17.23 8.66
CA PRO A 217 14.34 -18.17 9.68
C PRO A 217 15.12 -19.49 9.64
N GLU A 218 15.65 -19.95 10.78
CA GLU A 218 16.40 -21.21 10.85
C GLU A 218 15.55 -22.44 10.50
N LYS A 219 14.25 -22.37 10.79
CA LYS A 219 13.27 -23.41 10.49
C LYS A 219 11.98 -22.77 9.98
N ARG A 220 11.51 -23.23 8.84
CA ARG A 220 10.19 -22.87 8.31
C ARG A 220 9.11 -23.69 8.99
N ARG A 221 7.97 -23.06 9.28
CA ARG A 221 6.82 -23.71 9.90
C ARG A 221 6.22 -24.71 8.91
N LYS A 222 5.91 -25.92 9.39
CA LYS A 222 5.22 -26.94 8.60
C LYS A 222 3.72 -26.77 8.76
N TRP A 223 2.99 -26.98 7.68
CA TRP A 223 1.53 -26.93 7.66
C TRP A 223 0.95 -28.29 7.27
N LYS A 224 -0.33 -28.50 7.60
CA LYS A 224 -1.12 -29.69 7.26
C LYS A 224 -2.46 -29.31 6.63
N ASP A 225 -3.06 -28.26 7.17
CA ASP A 225 -4.32 -27.70 6.70
C ASP A 225 -4.08 -26.64 5.64
N HIS A 226 -4.97 -26.56 4.66
CA HIS A 226 -4.90 -25.57 3.57
C HIS A 226 -6.28 -25.21 3.03
N ILE A 227 -6.37 -24.06 2.40
CA ILE A 227 -7.50 -23.66 1.55
C ILE A 227 -7.09 -23.89 0.10
N LEU A 228 -7.96 -24.50 -0.71
CA LEU A 228 -7.76 -24.69 -2.14
C LEU A 228 -8.76 -23.82 -2.91
N ILE A 229 -8.26 -22.90 -3.72
CA ILE A 229 -9.05 -22.20 -4.74
C ILE A 229 -8.88 -22.96 -6.04
N LYS A 230 -9.99 -23.43 -6.63
CA LYS A 230 -9.99 -24.17 -7.88
C LYS A 230 -10.50 -23.33 -9.04
N GLY A 231 -9.83 -23.42 -10.18
CA GLY A 231 -10.24 -22.85 -11.46
C GLY A 231 -10.35 -21.34 -11.47
N ALA A 232 -9.41 -20.64 -10.82
CA ALA A 232 -9.38 -19.19 -10.79
C ALA A 232 -9.13 -18.59 -12.19
N ARG A 233 -10.06 -17.75 -12.67
CA ARG A 233 -10.14 -17.22 -14.04
C ARG A 233 -10.45 -15.72 -14.12
N GLU A 234 -10.33 -15.01 -13.00
CA GLU A 234 -10.62 -13.59 -12.93
C GLU A 234 -9.53 -12.73 -13.61
N ASN A 235 -9.93 -11.80 -14.49
CA ASN A 235 -9.03 -10.99 -15.32
C ASN A 235 -8.09 -11.86 -16.20
N ASN A 236 -6.78 -11.82 -15.96
CA ASN A 236 -5.77 -12.54 -16.75
C ASN A 236 -5.38 -13.90 -16.17
N LEU A 237 -6.01 -14.36 -15.08
CA LEU A 237 -5.74 -15.69 -14.50
C LEU A 237 -6.16 -16.82 -15.46
N GLN A 238 -5.28 -17.80 -15.64
CA GLN A 238 -5.42 -18.85 -16.66
C GLN A 238 -5.97 -20.16 -16.09
N ASN A 239 -7.12 -20.11 -15.43
CA ASN A 239 -7.78 -21.28 -14.84
C ASN A 239 -6.87 -22.05 -13.87
N ILE A 240 -6.32 -21.33 -12.90
CA ILE A 240 -5.32 -21.89 -11.98
C ILE A 240 -5.95 -22.46 -10.71
N ASP A 241 -5.32 -23.50 -10.19
CA ASP A 241 -5.61 -24.09 -8.89
C ASP A 241 -4.48 -23.69 -7.92
N VAL A 242 -4.82 -23.15 -6.75
CA VAL A 242 -3.83 -22.62 -5.79
C VAL A 242 -4.17 -23.07 -4.38
N LYS A 243 -3.17 -23.61 -3.66
CA LYS A 243 -3.29 -23.93 -2.23
C LYS A 243 -2.71 -22.81 -1.38
N PHE A 244 -3.45 -22.42 -0.36
CA PHE A 244 -3.07 -21.45 0.66
C PHE A 244 -2.94 -22.18 2.00
N PRO A 245 -1.71 -22.46 2.45
CA PRO A 245 -1.44 -23.07 3.74
C PRO A 245 -2.01 -22.29 4.93
N LEU A 246 -2.47 -23.01 5.96
CA LEU A 246 -2.96 -22.41 7.21
C LEU A 246 -1.93 -22.50 8.34
N GLY A 247 -1.99 -21.54 9.26
CA GLY A 247 -1.14 -21.47 10.47
C GLY A 247 0.33 -21.14 10.20
N VAL A 248 0.63 -20.59 9.02
CA VAL A 248 1.99 -20.25 8.57
C VAL A 248 2.01 -18.89 7.88
N PHE A 249 3.21 -18.38 7.62
CA PHE A 249 3.41 -17.18 6.81
C PHE A 249 3.52 -17.52 5.32
N THR A 250 2.53 -17.14 4.51
CA THR A 250 2.56 -17.31 3.05
C THR A 250 2.77 -15.98 2.34
N ALA A 251 3.71 -15.91 1.40
CA ALA A 251 3.90 -14.77 0.51
C ALA A 251 3.40 -15.09 -0.92
N VAL A 252 2.62 -14.18 -1.50
CA VAL A 252 2.22 -14.22 -2.92
C VAL A 252 3.05 -13.21 -3.67
N SER A 253 3.91 -13.69 -4.57
CA SER A 253 4.86 -12.87 -5.32
C SER A 253 4.68 -12.99 -6.83
N GLY A 254 5.55 -12.31 -7.59
CA GLY A 254 5.54 -12.24 -9.04
C GLY A 254 5.47 -10.80 -9.58
N VAL A 255 5.69 -10.64 -10.88
CA VAL A 255 5.79 -9.31 -11.52
C VAL A 255 4.50 -8.49 -11.46
N SER A 256 4.59 -7.17 -11.66
CA SER A 256 3.42 -6.28 -11.71
C SER A 256 2.49 -6.69 -12.87
N GLY A 257 1.19 -6.74 -12.60
CA GLY A 257 0.20 -7.22 -13.56
C GLY A 257 0.13 -8.74 -13.74
N SER A 258 0.88 -9.56 -12.97
CA SER A 258 0.87 -11.02 -13.13
C SER A 258 -0.46 -11.68 -12.71
N GLY A 259 -1.23 -11.03 -11.83
CA GLY A 259 -2.53 -11.54 -11.36
C GLY A 259 -2.65 -11.72 -9.85
N LYS A 260 -1.63 -11.37 -9.05
CA LYS A 260 -1.64 -11.46 -7.57
C LYS A 260 -2.90 -10.88 -6.93
N THR A 261 -3.20 -9.62 -7.22
CA THR A 261 -4.38 -8.92 -6.69
C THR A 261 -5.69 -9.55 -7.16
N SER A 262 -5.74 -10.07 -8.40
CA SER A 262 -6.92 -10.81 -8.90
C SER A 262 -7.14 -12.10 -8.10
N LEU A 263 -6.07 -12.86 -7.85
CA LEU A 263 -6.14 -14.12 -7.11
C LEU A 263 -6.53 -13.89 -5.65
N VAL A 264 -5.85 -12.96 -4.97
CA VAL A 264 -6.02 -12.78 -3.53
C VAL A 264 -7.21 -11.89 -3.19
N LYS A 265 -7.27 -10.67 -3.73
CA LYS A 265 -8.31 -9.70 -3.35
C LYS A 265 -9.64 -9.93 -4.03
N LYS A 266 -9.66 -10.37 -5.30
CA LYS A 266 -10.92 -10.55 -6.05
C LYS A 266 -11.49 -11.96 -5.94
N ILE A 267 -10.68 -12.99 -5.69
CA ILE A 267 -11.15 -14.37 -5.55
C ILE A 267 -11.06 -14.82 -4.09
N LEU A 268 -9.85 -15.05 -3.56
CA LEU A 268 -9.67 -15.70 -2.25
C LEU A 268 -10.42 -14.98 -1.12
N TYR A 269 -10.22 -13.68 -0.96
CA TYR A 269 -10.82 -12.89 0.12
C TYR A 269 -12.36 -12.94 0.10
N PRO A 270 -13.06 -12.52 -0.97
CA PRO A 270 -14.52 -12.56 -1.01
C PRO A 270 -15.08 -14.00 -1.05
N ALA A 271 -14.35 -14.98 -1.60
CA ALA A 271 -14.76 -16.38 -1.53
C ALA A 271 -14.75 -16.90 -0.09
N LEU A 272 -13.70 -16.60 0.68
CA LEU A 272 -13.61 -16.97 2.09
C LEU A 272 -14.68 -16.28 2.93
N GLN A 273 -14.88 -14.98 2.77
CA GLN A 273 -15.95 -14.25 3.48
C GLN A 273 -17.32 -14.88 3.26
N LYS A 274 -17.62 -15.31 2.02
CA LYS A 274 -18.86 -16.03 1.70
C LYS A 274 -18.93 -17.39 2.37
N ALA A 275 -17.84 -18.16 2.32
CA ALA A 275 -17.80 -19.50 2.89
C ALA A 275 -17.99 -19.50 4.41
N ILE A 276 -17.41 -18.52 5.12
CA ILE A 276 -17.50 -18.40 6.60
C ILE A 276 -18.77 -17.66 7.07
N GLY A 277 -19.65 -17.23 6.16
CA GLY A 277 -20.91 -16.55 6.50
C GLY A 277 -20.80 -15.05 6.81
N ASN A 278 -19.65 -14.42 6.59
CA ASN A 278 -19.42 -12.98 6.81
C ASN A 278 -19.56 -12.16 5.52
N TYR A 279 -20.58 -12.46 4.71
CA TYR A 279 -20.72 -11.84 3.39
C TYR A 279 -21.10 -10.35 3.47
N ALA A 280 -20.19 -9.46 3.06
CA ALA A 280 -20.39 -8.01 3.06
C ALA A 280 -21.02 -7.46 1.75
N GLY A 281 -21.39 -8.31 0.79
CA GLY A 281 -21.96 -7.88 -0.49
C GLY A 281 -20.95 -7.72 -1.63
N GLU A 282 -19.70 -8.17 -1.47
CA GLU A 282 -18.67 -8.07 -2.50
C GLU A 282 -18.81 -9.13 -3.60
N GLN A 283 -18.75 -8.70 -4.86
CA GLN A 283 -18.74 -9.64 -5.98
C GLN A 283 -17.43 -10.42 -6.00
N THR A 284 -17.51 -11.74 -5.96
CA THR A 284 -16.34 -12.61 -6.14
C THR A 284 -16.02 -12.72 -7.63
N GLY A 285 -14.73 -12.73 -7.97
CA GLY A 285 -14.25 -13.00 -9.32
C GLY A 285 -14.60 -14.40 -9.81
N ALA A 286 -14.28 -14.71 -11.07
CA ALA A 286 -14.54 -16.03 -11.66
C ALA A 286 -13.62 -17.13 -11.08
N TYR A 287 -14.22 -18.17 -10.51
CA TYR A 287 -13.56 -19.40 -10.00
C TYR A 287 -14.55 -20.56 -9.97
N ASP A 288 -14.07 -21.81 -9.86
CA ASP A 288 -14.94 -23.01 -9.80
C ASP A 288 -15.45 -23.29 -8.39
N GLY A 289 -14.60 -23.12 -7.37
CA GLY A 289 -14.98 -23.38 -5.98
C GLY A 289 -13.84 -23.23 -4.99
N ILE A 290 -14.22 -23.19 -3.72
CA ILE A 290 -13.32 -23.17 -2.57
C ILE A 290 -13.43 -24.52 -1.84
N PHE A 291 -12.28 -25.13 -1.55
CA PHE A 291 -12.17 -26.46 -0.94
C PHE A 291 -11.11 -26.45 0.17
N GLY A 292 -10.95 -27.58 0.86
CA GLY A 292 -9.97 -27.75 1.93
C GLY A 292 -10.54 -27.36 3.29
N ASN A 293 -9.67 -26.89 4.18
CA ASN A 293 -9.97 -26.68 5.60
C ASN A 293 -10.41 -25.24 5.91
N TYR A 294 -11.20 -24.61 5.04
CA TYR A 294 -11.65 -23.22 5.25
C TYR A 294 -12.53 -23.08 6.52
N ASP A 295 -13.20 -24.15 6.96
CA ASP A 295 -13.99 -24.19 8.20
C ASP A 295 -13.15 -23.97 9.48
N LEU A 296 -11.83 -24.14 9.40
CA LEU A 296 -10.92 -23.87 10.52
C LEU A 296 -10.71 -22.37 10.76
N ILE A 297 -11.11 -21.51 9.80
CA ILE A 297 -10.96 -20.06 9.88
C ILE A 297 -12.30 -19.46 10.28
N SER A 298 -12.29 -18.68 11.36
CA SER A 298 -13.50 -18.01 11.87
C SER A 298 -13.69 -16.61 11.28
N ALA A 299 -12.62 -15.97 10.84
CA ALA A 299 -12.64 -14.63 10.29
C ALA A 299 -11.53 -14.45 9.25
N VAL A 300 -11.76 -13.58 8.26
CA VAL A 300 -10.74 -13.14 7.31
C VAL A 300 -10.68 -11.62 7.33
N GLU A 301 -9.48 -11.07 7.46
CA GLU A 301 -9.24 -9.65 7.61
C GLU A 301 -8.29 -9.17 6.51
N MET A 302 -8.73 -8.23 5.68
CA MET A 302 -7.88 -7.58 4.68
C MET A 302 -7.29 -6.31 5.28
N VAL A 303 -5.97 -6.25 5.34
CA VAL A 303 -5.20 -5.10 5.82
C VAL A 303 -4.54 -4.43 4.62
N ASP A 304 -5.30 -3.53 4.00
CA ASP A 304 -4.87 -2.74 2.85
C ASP A 304 -4.36 -1.33 3.24
N GLN A 305 -3.77 -0.64 2.26
CA GLN A 305 -3.31 0.75 2.37
C GLN A 305 -4.45 1.78 2.32
N ASN A 306 -5.72 1.36 2.32
CA ASN A 306 -6.82 2.31 2.34
C ASN A 306 -6.81 3.06 3.69
N PRO A 307 -7.09 4.38 3.68
CA PRO A 307 -7.12 5.18 4.90
C PRO A 307 -8.03 4.55 5.96
N ILE A 308 -7.56 4.54 7.22
CA ILE A 308 -8.28 3.94 8.35
C ILE A 308 -9.67 4.57 8.53
N GLY A 309 -9.77 5.86 8.26
CA GLY A 309 -11.00 6.61 8.25
C GLY A 309 -10.91 7.72 7.20
N ARG A 310 -12.04 8.03 6.56
CA ARG A 310 -12.15 9.18 5.65
C ARG A 310 -12.47 10.49 6.39
N SER A 311 -12.72 10.39 7.69
CA SER A 311 -13.04 11.53 8.55
C SER A 311 -11.80 11.95 9.30
N SER A 312 -11.58 13.25 9.35
CA SER A 312 -10.52 13.90 10.12
C SER A 312 -10.60 13.62 11.64
N ARG A 313 -11.74 13.09 12.10
CA ARG A 313 -12.04 12.65 13.47
C ARG A 313 -11.46 11.30 13.87
N SER A 314 -10.95 10.53 12.93
CA SER A 314 -10.22 9.31 13.21
C SER A 314 -8.76 9.65 13.45
N ASN A 315 -8.16 9.04 14.46
CA ASN A 315 -6.74 9.15 14.78
C ASN A 315 -6.23 7.85 15.44
N PRO A 316 -4.91 7.67 15.60
CA PRO A 316 -4.34 6.44 16.16
C PRO A 316 -4.95 6.03 17.50
N VAL A 317 -5.07 6.98 18.44
CA VAL A 317 -5.51 6.71 19.82
C VAL A 317 -6.99 6.32 19.91
N THR A 318 -7.85 6.86 19.03
CA THR A 318 -9.25 6.44 18.94
C THR A 318 -9.40 5.09 18.26
N TYR A 319 -8.55 4.78 17.29
CA TYR A 319 -8.63 3.51 16.55
C TYR A 319 -8.30 2.31 17.45
N VAL A 320 -7.22 2.41 18.24
CA VAL A 320 -6.86 1.37 19.23
C VAL A 320 -7.72 1.42 20.51
N LYS A 321 -8.68 2.35 20.57
CA LYS A 321 -9.58 2.59 21.71
C LYS A 321 -8.86 2.90 23.02
N ALA A 322 -7.63 3.40 22.96
CA ALA A 322 -6.92 3.91 24.14
C ALA A 322 -7.55 5.22 24.63
N TRP A 323 -8.16 5.99 23.72
CA TRP A 323 -8.80 7.26 24.06
C TRP A 323 -9.94 7.12 25.05
N ASP A 324 -10.65 6.00 25.05
CA ASP A 324 -11.75 5.75 25.98
C ASP A 324 -11.26 5.66 27.43
N ASP A 325 -10.12 4.99 27.65
CA ASP A 325 -9.50 4.87 28.97
C ASP A 325 -8.87 6.20 29.41
N ILE A 326 -8.23 6.93 28.49
CA ILE A 326 -7.68 8.26 28.79
C ILE A 326 -8.79 9.23 29.21
N ARG A 327 -9.93 9.25 28.50
CA ARG A 327 -11.08 10.09 28.87
C ARG A 327 -11.68 9.68 30.21
N ALA A 328 -11.72 8.38 30.50
CA ALA A 328 -12.17 7.88 31.80
C ALA A 328 -11.25 8.34 32.93
N LEU A 329 -9.93 8.26 32.73
CA LEU A 329 -8.91 8.76 33.66
C LEU A 329 -9.11 10.25 33.96
N PHE A 330 -9.23 11.09 32.93
CA PHE A 330 -9.45 12.54 33.10
C PHE A 330 -10.74 12.87 33.84
N SER A 331 -11.84 12.18 33.53
CA SER A 331 -13.11 12.35 34.26
C SER A 331 -13.05 11.89 35.72
N GLY A 332 -12.09 11.05 36.07
CA GLY A 332 -11.87 10.55 37.42
C GLY A 332 -11.23 11.57 38.36
N LEU A 333 -10.57 12.60 37.82
CA LEU A 333 -9.82 13.61 38.57
C LEU A 333 -10.72 14.49 39.43
N ALA A 334 -10.18 14.99 40.55
CA ALA A 334 -10.93 15.83 41.48
C ALA A 334 -11.42 17.14 40.83
N SER A 335 -10.58 17.78 40.01
CA SER A 335 -10.92 19.00 39.25
C SER A 335 -12.04 18.74 38.24
N ALA A 336 -11.98 17.63 37.49
CA ALA A 336 -13.04 17.25 36.56
C ALA A 336 -14.37 16.95 37.26
N LYS A 337 -14.33 16.23 38.39
CA LYS A 337 -15.53 15.93 39.20
C LYS A 337 -16.16 17.19 39.79
N ALA A 338 -15.34 18.13 40.29
CA ALA A 338 -15.83 19.41 40.81
C ALA A 338 -16.50 20.25 39.72
N ALA A 339 -15.98 20.20 38.48
CA ALA A 339 -16.57 20.86 37.32
C ALA A 339 -17.72 20.08 36.66
N GLY A 340 -18.10 18.90 37.18
CA GLY A 340 -19.16 18.06 36.61
C GLY A 340 -18.84 17.45 35.25
N LEU A 341 -17.57 17.36 34.87
CA LEU A 341 -17.12 16.90 33.56
C LEU A 341 -17.09 15.36 33.48
N LYS A 342 -17.93 14.81 32.59
CA LYS A 342 -18.00 13.37 32.29
C LYS A 342 -16.98 12.98 31.19
N PRO A 343 -16.69 11.68 30.95
CA PRO A 343 -15.80 11.25 29.86
C PRO A 343 -16.15 11.81 28.48
N ALA A 344 -17.43 12.11 28.23
CA ALA A 344 -17.88 12.72 26.97
C ALA A 344 -17.33 14.13 26.76
N ALA A 345 -17.08 14.90 27.82
CA ALA A 345 -16.52 16.25 27.72
C ALA A 345 -15.09 16.25 27.18
N PHE A 346 -14.31 15.21 27.47
CA PHE A 346 -12.96 15.02 26.96
C PHE A 346 -12.92 14.38 25.55
N SER A 347 -14.07 14.27 24.88
CA SER A 347 -14.15 13.77 23.51
C SER A 347 -14.23 14.92 22.51
N PHE A 348 -13.30 15.00 21.57
CA PHE A 348 -13.37 15.96 20.46
C PHE A 348 -14.47 15.60 19.45
N ASN A 349 -15.02 14.38 19.51
CA ASN A 349 -16.06 13.90 18.59
C ASN A 349 -17.50 14.19 19.05
N VAL A 350 -17.69 14.58 20.32
CA VAL A 350 -19.00 14.74 20.94
C VAL A 350 -19.19 16.20 21.38
N GLU A 351 -20.41 16.70 21.23
CA GLU A 351 -20.77 18.03 21.74
C GLU A 351 -20.71 18.08 23.28
N GLY A 352 -20.26 19.22 23.81
CA GLY A 352 -20.08 19.43 25.25
C GLY A 352 -18.75 20.13 25.53
N GLY A 353 -17.65 19.41 25.41
CA GLY A 353 -16.31 19.92 25.73
C GLY A 353 -15.40 20.28 24.54
N ARG A 354 -15.73 19.84 23.33
CA ARG A 354 -15.02 20.24 22.10
C ARG A 354 -15.27 21.72 21.74
N CYS A 355 -14.38 22.32 20.96
CA CYS A 355 -14.58 23.66 20.39
C CYS A 355 -15.76 23.67 19.41
N ASP A 356 -16.66 24.65 19.54
CA ASP A 356 -17.87 24.75 18.72
C ASP A 356 -17.58 25.29 17.30
N VAL A 357 -16.48 26.01 17.10
CA VAL A 357 -16.13 26.62 15.81
C VAL A 357 -15.57 25.58 14.85
N CYS A 358 -14.52 24.87 15.24
CA CYS A 358 -13.94 23.78 14.43
C CYS A 358 -14.60 22.43 14.67
N GLN A 359 -15.62 22.35 15.53
CA GLN A 359 -16.33 21.10 15.85
C GLN A 359 -15.39 19.96 16.29
N GLY A 360 -14.30 20.32 16.98
CA GLY A 360 -13.29 19.39 17.51
C GLY A 360 -12.16 19.00 16.54
N GLU A 361 -12.15 19.50 15.31
CA GLU A 361 -11.08 19.20 14.33
C GLU A 361 -9.77 19.90 14.70
N GLY A 362 -9.85 21.10 15.28
CA GLY A 362 -8.69 21.95 15.57
C GLY A 362 -8.28 22.83 14.39
N GLU A 363 -8.76 22.52 13.19
CA GLU A 363 -8.48 23.26 11.96
C GLU A 363 -9.79 23.62 11.25
N VAL A 364 -9.72 24.62 10.37
CA VAL A 364 -10.81 25.02 9.48
C VAL A 364 -10.33 24.87 8.04
N LYS A 365 -11.15 24.18 7.24
CA LYS A 365 -10.89 23.95 5.82
C LYS A 365 -11.32 25.16 5.00
N ILE A 366 -10.42 25.69 4.17
CA ILE A 366 -10.68 26.73 3.18
C ILE A 366 -10.66 26.08 1.80
N GLU A 367 -11.81 26.07 1.14
CA GLU A 367 -11.94 25.49 -0.20
C GLU A 367 -11.33 26.42 -1.27
N MET A 368 -10.42 25.87 -2.06
CA MET A 368 -9.75 26.57 -3.16
C MET A 368 -10.29 26.09 -4.51
N GLN A 369 -10.40 26.98 -5.50
CA GLN A 369 -11.01 26.62 -6.79
C GLN A 369 -10.06 25.85 -7.73
N PHE A 370 -8.75 26.09 -7.67
CA PHE A 370 -7.76 25.55 -8.62
C PHE A 370 -6.55 24.88 -7.96
N MET A 371 -6.50 24.88 -6.62
CA MET A 371 -5.42 24.30 -5.83
C MET A 371 -5.99 23.32 -4.82
N ALA A 372 -5.13 22.54 -4.17
CA ALA A 372 -5.55 21.74 -3.03
C ALA A 372 -6.12 22.64 -1.92
N ASP A 373 -7.14 22.15 -1.23
CA ASP A 373 -7.77 22.86 -0.11
C ASP A 373 -6.74 23.14 0.99
N ILE A 374 -6.86 24.31 1.64
CA ILE A 374 -5.95 24.72 2.71
C ILE A 374 -6.61 24.47 4.06
N TYR A 375 -5.83 24.00 5.02
CA TYR A 375 -6.24 23.79 6.40
C TYR A 375 -5.51 24.80 7.29
N LEU A 376 -6.27 25.63 8.01
CA LEU A 376 -5.71 26.61 8.94
C LEU A 376 -6.07 26.26 10.39
N PRO A 377 -5.16 26.49 11.35
CA PRO A 377 -5.48 26.35 12.77
C PRO A 377 -6.71 27.18 13.15
N CYS A 378 -7.61 26.59 13.92
CA CYS A 378 -8.82 27.27 14.36
C CYS A 378 -8.49 28.38 15.34
N GLU A 379 -8.83 29.63 14.97
CA GLU A 379 -8.56 30.82 15.78
C GLU A 379 -9.23 30.77 17.17
N ALA A 380 -10.41 30.15 17.29
CA ALA A 380 -11.17 30.13 18.54
C ALA A 380 -10.57 29.23 19.63
N CYS A 381 -9.84 28.17 19.25
CA CYS A 381 -9.19 27.27 20.20
C CYS A 381 -7.66 27.24 20.05
N GLY A 382 -7.10 28.02 19.10
CA GLY A 382 -5.69 27.97 18.75
C GLY A 382 -5.20 26.58 18.35
N GLY A 383 -6.04 25.79 17.69
CA GLY A 383 -5.73 24.41 17.33
C GLY A 383 -6.02 23.34 18.39
N LYS A 384 -6.31 23.72 19.65
CA LYS A 384 -6.40 22.79 20.79
C LYS A 384 -7.64 21.89 20.84
N ARG A 385 -8.57 22.02 19.89
CA ARG A 385 -9.80 21.19 19.75
C ARG A 385 -10.84 21.27 20.87
N PHE A 386 -10.51 21.81 22.05
CA PHE A 386 -11.38 21.82 23.24
C PHE A 386 -11.68 23.23 23.76
N LYS A 387 -12.72 23.34 24.58
CA LYS A 387 -13.07 24.55 25.35
C LYS A 387 -12.14 24.71 26.55
N GLN A 388 -11.98 25.95 27.03
CA GLN A 388 -11.07 26.27 28.13
C GLN A 388 -11.34 25.45 29.41
N GLN A 389 -12.61 25.28 29.80
CA GLN A 389 -12.99 24.48 30.98
C GLN A 389 -12.50 23.02 30.96
N VAL A 390 -12.27 22.45 29.76
CA VAL A 390 -11.72 21.10 29.60
C VAL A 390 -10.19 21.14 29.66
N LEU A 391 -9.57 22.18 29.09
CA LEU A 391 -8.12 22.39 29.10
C LEU A 391 -7.58 22.73 30.50
N ASP A 392 -8.42 23.28 31.38
CA ASP A 392 -8.06 23.56 32.78
C ASP A 392 -7.92 22.29 33.64
N VAL A 393 -8.42 21.15 33.15
CA VAL A 393 -8.23 19.84 33.80
C VAL A 393 -6.90 19.24 33.35
N VAL A 394 -6.03 18.97 34.32
CA VAL A 394 -4.65 18.56 34.08
C VAL A 394 -4.34 17.26 34.81
N TYR A 395 -3.66 16.33 34.13
CA TYR A 395 -3.09 15.11 34.70
C TYR A 395 -1.57 15.16 34.55
N LYS A 396 -0.80 14.98 35.64
CA LYS A 396 0.67 15.08 35.64
C LYS A 396 1.19 16.29 34.83
N GLU A 397 0.64 17.47 35.13
CA GLU A 397 0.97 18.77 34.50
C GLU A 397 0.57 18.94 33.02
N LYS A 398 -0.10 17.96 32.40
CA LYS A 398 -0.60 18.08 31.02
C LYS A 398 -2.11 17.98 30.88
N ASN A 399 -2.67 18.81 30.01
CA ASN A 399 -4.09 18.77 29.64
C ASN A 399 -4.35 17.78 28.49
N VAL A 400 -5.63 17.60 28.16
CA VAL A 400 -6.08 16.64 27.14
C VAL A 400 -5.57 16.95 25.73
N SER A 401 -5.34 18.23 25.39
CA SER A 401 -4.78 18.63 24.08
C SER A 401 -3.30 18.29 24.00
N GLU A 402 -2.55 18.59 25.06
CA GLU A 402 -1.12 18.28 25.13
C GLU A 402 -0.85 16.78 25.11
N ILE A 403 -1.76 15.96 25.62
CA ILE A 403 -1.68 14.50 25.50
C ILE A 403 -1.91 14.06 24.05
N LEU A 404 -2.87 14.65 23.33
CA LEU A 404 -3.09 14.33 21.93
C LEU A 404 -1.89 14.73 21.04
N ASP A 405 -1.15 15.75 21.43
CA ASP A 405 0.07 16.20 20.74
C ASP A 405 1.33 15.42 21.16
N MET A 406 1.26 14.47 22.10
CA MET A 406 2.38 13.57 22.37
C MET A 406 2.57 12.57 21.23
N THR A 407 3.82 12.25 20.95
CA THR A 407 4.16 11.03 20.22
C THR A 407 3.74 9.80 21.03
N ILE A 408 3.55 8.67 20.36
CA ILE A 408 3.18 7.41 21.03
C ILE A 408 4.28 6.97 22.00
N ASP A 409 5.57 7.15 21.67
CA ASP A 409 6.68 6.84 22.59
C ASP A 409 6.63 7.69 23.86
N GLU A 410 6.44 9.00 23.73
CA GLU A 410 6.27 9.91 24.88
C GLU A 410 5.05 9.53 25.71
N ALA A 411 3.96 9.12 25.07
CA ALA A 411 2.74 8.72 25.76
C ALA A 411 2.91 7.40 26.53
N VAL A 412 3.60 6.41 25.95
CA VAL A 412 3.96 5.17 26.65
C VAL A 412 4.80 5.48 27.89
N ASP A 413 5.74 6.42 27.77
CA ASP A 413 6.54 6.84 28.91
C ASP A 413 5.75 7.64 29.96
N PHE A 414 4.81 8.46 29.54
CA PHE A 414 3.97 9.28 30.42
C PHE A 414 2.95 8.45 31.21
N PHE A 415 2.38 7.42 30.57
CA PHE A 415 1.37 6.52 31.14
C PHE A 415 1.96 5.25 31.77
N LYS A 416 3.24 5.24 32.19
CA LYS A 416 3.91 4.09 32.84
C LYS A 416 3.12 3.46 33.99
N ASP A 417 2.35 4.25 34.72
CA ASP A 417 1.56 3.79 35.88
C ASP A 417 0.14 3.29 35.50
N GLU A 418 -0.25 3.37 34.23
CA GLU A 418 -1.61 3.08 33.75
C GLU A 418 -1.62 1.86 32.80
N PRO A 419 -1.61 0.61 33.33
CA PRO A 419 -1.40 -0.60 32.53
C PRO A 419 -2.49 -0.82 31.46
N LYS A 420 -3.73 -0.36 31.70
CA LYS A 420 -4.82 -0.46 30.72
C LYS A 420 -4.55 0.34 29.46
N ILE A 421 -3.95 1.53 29.61
CA ILE A 421 -3.59 2.42 28.50
C ILE A 421 -2.37 1.84 27.77
N LEU A 422 -1.35 1.43 28.52
CA LEU A 422 -0.12 0.85 27.95
C LEU A 422 -0.38 -0.41 27.11
N ASN A 423 -1.26 -1.30 27.55
CA ASN A 423 -1.64 -2.49 26.79
C ASN A 423 -2.24 -2.16 25.41
N LYS A 424 -2.76 -0.94 25.22
CA LYS A 424 -3.30 -0.47 23.94
C LYS A 424 -2.31 0.38 23.14
N LEU A 425 -1.33 1.02 23.79
CA LEU A 425 -0.32 1.86 23.13
C LEU A 425 0.93 1.07 22.71
N ASN A 426 1.41 0.13 23.52
CA ASN A 426 2.62 -0.65 23.22
C ASN A 426 2.57 -1.35 21.84
N PRO A 427 1.44 -1.94 21.41
CA PRO A 427 1.38 -2.54 20.08
C PRO A 427 1.58 -1.56 18.92
N LEU A 428 1.32 -0.25 19.12
CA LEU A 428 1.65 0.78 18.12
C LEU A 428 3.15 1.02 18.02
N VAL A 429 3.86 1.00 19.16
CA VAL A 429 5.33 1.07 19.20
C VAL A 429 5.95 -0.18 18.57
N ASP A 430 5.42 -1.36 18.88
CA ASP A 430 5.92 -2.65 18.37
C ASP A 430 5.86 -2.74 16.83
N VAL A 431 4.89 -2.10 16.19
CA VAL A 431 4.78 -2.01 14.73
C VAL A 431 5.58 -0.84 14.14
N GLY A 432 6.30 -0.07 14.96
CA GLY A 432 7.18 1.02 14.52
C GLY A 432 6.52 2.39 14.37
N LEU A 433 5.38 2.63 15.02
CA LEU A 433 4.66 3.92 14.96
C LEU A 433 4.91 4.82 16.17
N GLY A 434 5.98 4.60 16.93
CA GLY A 434 6.30 5.36 18.14
C GLY A 434 6.36 6.89 17.91
N TYR A 435 6.79 7.31 16.72
CA TYR A 435 6.91 8.71 16.32
C TYR A 435 5.58 9.42 16.00
N VAL A 436 4.50 8.69 15.75
CA VAL A 436 3.22 9.27 15.33
C VAL A 436 2.54 9.91 16.55
N HIS A 437 1.95 11.10 16.36
CA HIS A 437 1.21 11.75 17.45
C HIS A 437 -0.12 11.06 17.72
N LEU A 438 -0.51 10.92 19.00
CA LEU A 438 -1.75 10.25 19.41
C LEU A 438 -2.99 10.82 18.70
N GLY A 439 -3.04 12.14 18.57
CA GLY A 439 -4.13 12.91 17.99
C GLY A 439 -3.99 13.22 16.50
N GLN A 440 -2.96 12.70 15.82
CA GLN A 440 -2.72 12.94 14.39
C GLN A 440 -3.91 12.46 13.56
N SER A 441 -4.38 13.29 12.62
CA SER A 441 -5.53 12.94 11.80
C SER A 441 -5.23 11.74 10.90
N SER A 442 -6.17 10.80 10.80
CA SER A 442 -6.02 9.63 9.91
C SER A 442 -5.89 10.00 8.43
N ASN A 443 -6.26 11.22 8.04
CA ASN A 443 -6.11 11.72 6.67
C ASN A 443 -4.68 12.15 6.34
N THR A 444 -3.86 12.47 7.35
CA THR A 444 -2.45 12.88 7.17
C THR A 444 -1.49 11.71 7.34
N LEU A 445 -2.00 10.51 7.68
CA LEU A 445 -1.21 9.30 7.77
C LEU A 445 -0.93 8.72 6.38
N SER A 446 0.26 8.17 6.20
CA SER A 446 0.60 7.42 4.99
C SER A 446 -0.19 6.11 4.92
N GLY A 447 -0.27 5.51 3.72
CA GLY A 447 -0.93 4.21 3.53
C GLY A 447 -0.31 3.10 4.40
N GLY A 448 1.02 3.09 4.52
CA GLY A 448 1.76 2.14 5.38
C GLY A 448 1.57 2.39 6.87
N GLU A 449 1.49 3.65 7.31
CA GLU A 449 1.11 3.99 8.70
C GLU A 449 -0.31 3.51 9.01
N ALA A 450 -1.25 3.76 8.09
CA ALA A 450 -2.63 3.34 8.23
C ALA A 450 -2.75 1.82 8.43
N GLN A 451 -1.99 1.05 7.64
CA GLN A 451 -1.92 -0.39 7.71
C GLN A 451 -1.32 -0.90 9.03
N ARG A 452 -0.25 -0.26 9.51
CA ARG A 452 0.41 -0.62 10.76
C ARG A 452 -0.48 -0.36 11.99
N ILE A 453 -1.28 0.72 12.00
CA ILE A 453 -2.27 0.94 13.06
C ILE A 453 -3.36 -0.15 13.06
N LYS A 454 -3.83 -0.57 11.87
CA LYS A 454 -4.76 -1.72 11.75
C LYS A 454 -4.13 -2.96 12.36
N LEU A 455 -2.88 -3.27 12.00
CA LEU A 455 -2.10 -4.38 12.56
C LEU A 455 -2.00 -4.32 14.09
N ALA A 456 -1.62 -3.17 14.65
CA ALA A 456 -1.55 -2.96 16.10
C ALA A 456 -2.88 -3.24 16.80
N SER A 457 -4.01 -2.84 16.19
CA SER A 457 -5.34 -3.09 16.76
C SER A 457 -5.67 -4.59 16.89
N PHE A 458 -5.12 -5.43 16.02
CA PHE A 458 -5.30 -6.88 16.09
C PHE A 458 -4.40 -7.52 17.15
N LEU A 459 -3.17 -7.02 17.30
CA LEU A 459 -2.28 -7.46 18.37
C LEU A 459 -2.90 -7.22 19.77
N ILE A 460 -3.64 -6.11 19.95
CA ILE A 460 -4.35 -5.79 21.21
C ILE A 460 -5.44 -6.81 21.54
N LYS A 461 -6.16 -7.34 20.53
CA LYS A 461 -7.25 -8.30 20.75
C LYS A 461 -6.74 -9.62 21.35
N GLY A 462 -5.44 -9.89 21.26
CA GLY A 462 -4.79 -11.03 21.87
C GLY A 462 -5.23 -12.38 21.31
N ASN A 463 -4.98 -13.43 22.08
CA ASN A 463 -5.25 -14.81 21.70
C ASN A 463 -6.77 -15.08 21.74
N ASN A 464 -7.46 -14.87 20.61
CA ASN A 464 -8.84 -15.31 20.45
C ASN A 464 -8.87 -16.82 20.15
N ALA A 465 -9.84 -17.54 20.70
CA ALA A 465 -10.08 -18.95 20.34
C ALA A 465 -10.40 -19.13 18.84
N SER A 466 -10.80 -18.06 18.17
CA SER A 466 -11.13 -17.99 16.75
C SER A 466 -9.89 -17.70 15.90
N LYS A 467 -9.52 -18.64 15.03
CA LYS A 467 -8.41 -18.45 14.09
C LYS A 467 -8.79 -17.46 13.00
N THR A 468 -7.97 -16.44 12.79
CA THR A 468 -8.16 -15.45 11.73
C THR A 468 -7.13 -15.65 10.61
N LEU A 469 -7.56 -15.46 9.35
CA LEU A 469 -6.65 -15.33 8.21
C LEU A 469 -6.48 -13.84 7.91
N PHE A 470 -5.27 -13.32 8.08
CA PHE A 470 -4.95 -11.94 7.71
C PHE A 470 -4.33 -11.90 6.31
N ILE A 471 -4.80 -10.97 5.50
CA ILE A 471 -4.26 -10.70 4.16
C ILE A 471 -3.68 -9.28 4.17
N PHE A 472 -2.37 -9.16 3.97
CA PHE A 472 -1.71 -7.87 3.82
C PHE A 472 -1.36 -7.62 2.37
N ASP A 473 -1.65 -6.41 1.90
CA ASP A 473 -1.28 -5.95 0.57
C ASP A 473 -0.09 -5.00 0.67
N GLU A 474 1.06 -5.41 0.13
CA GLU A 474 2.32 -4.67 0.07
C GLU A 474 2.68 -3.93 1.37
N PRO A 475 2.73 -4.64 2.53
CA PRO A 475 2.96 -4.02 3.82
C PRO A 475 4.36 -3.44 4.02
N THR A 476 5.31 -3.67 3.12
CA THR A 476 6.63 -3.03 3.16
C THR A 476 6.71 -1.72 2.39
N THR A 477 5.60 -1.25 1.79
CA THR A 477 5.56 0.04 1.09
C THR A 477 5.96 1.18 2.03
N GLY A 478 6.94 1.99 1.63
CA GLY A 478 7.49 3.09 2.43
C GLY A 478 8.15 2.70 3.75
N LEU A 479 8.65 1.46 3.86
CA LEU A 479 9.36 1.00 5.05
C LEU A 479 10.85 0.87 4.78
N HIS A 480 11.64 1.50 5.65
CA HIS A 480 13.07 1.23 5.76
C HIS A 480 13.33 -0.21 6.24
N PHE A 481 14.48 -0.79 5.91
CA PHE A 481 14.86 -2.18 6.26
C PHE A 481 14.67 -2.51 7.75
N HIS A 482 14.96 -1.55 8.62
CA HIS A 482 14.79 -1.71 10.06
C HIS A 482 13.32 -1.84 10.48
N ASP A 483 12.41 -1.15 9.80
CA ASP A 483 10.98 -1.22 10.09
C ASP A 483 10.34 -2.48 9.49
N ILE A 484 10.86 -2.99 8.36
CA ILE A 484 10.48 -4.32 7.84
C ILE A 484 10.79 -5.40 8.89
N LYS A 485 11.92 -5.30 9.59
CA LYS A 485 12.27 -6.21 10.70
C LYS A 485 11.25 -6.14 11.86
N LYS A 486 10.80 -4.95 12.25
CA LYS A 486 9.75 -4.76 13.27
C LYS A 486 8.41 -5.35 12.81
N LEU A 487 8.03 -5.08 11.56
CA LEU A 487 6.83 -5.63 10.93
C LEU A 487 6.84 -7.16 10.93
N LEU A 488 7.95 -7.79 10.51
CA LEU A 488 8.12 -9.24 10.55
C LEU A 488 7.95 -9.81 11.96
N LYS A 489 8.46 -9.11 12.99
CA LYS A 489 8.25 -9.50 14.39
C LYS A 489 6.76 -9.48 14.74
N ALA A 490 6.04 -8.41 14.39
CA ALA A 490 4.61 -8.29 14.62
C ALA A 490 3.78 -9.37 13.90
N LEU A 491 4.11 -9.69 12.64
CA LEU A 491 3.47 -10.76 11.88
C LEU A 491 3.70 -12.13 12.54
N ASN A 492 4.92 -12.41 13.01
CA ASN A 492 5.22 -13.64 13.73
C ASN A 492 4.43 -13.76 15.04
N THR A 493 4.28 -12.67 15.80
CA THR A 493 3.42 -12.65 17.00
C THR A 493 1.98 -13.04 16.68
N LEU A 494 1.42 -12.57 15.56
CA LEU A 494 0.07 -12.98 15.15
C LEU A 494 -0.02 -14.47 14.80
N ILE A 495 1.01 -15.04 14.16
CA ILE A 495 1.06 -16.47 13.83
C ILE A 495 1.17 -17.32 15.10
N GLU A 496 1.95 -16.88 16.09
CA GLU A 496 2.08 -17.54 17.39
C GLU A 496 0.76 -17.55 18.17
N GLN A 497 -0.12 -16.58 17.91
CA GLN A 497 -1.51 -16.57 18.39
C GLN A 497 -2.45 -17.52 17.61
N GLY A 498 -1.92 -18.34 16.70
CA GLY A 498 -2.67 -19.34 15.95
C GLY A 498 -3.33 -18.83 14.66
N ASN A 499 -2.99 -17.62 14.22
CA ASN A 499 -3.51 -17.03 12.99
C ASN A 499 -2.73 -17.48 11.75
N THR A 500 -3.31 -17.23 10.58
CA THR A 500 -2.67 -17.43 9.27
C THR A 500 -2.34 -16.08 8.66
N ILE A 501 -1.15 -15.91 8.11
CA ILE A 501 -0.72 -14.65 7.48
C ILE A 501 -0.49 -14.92 5.99
N LEU A 502 -1.17 -14.15 5.15
CA LEU A 502 -0.95 -14.08 3.72
C LEU A 502 -0.50 -12.66 3.37
N VAL A 503 0.61 -12.53 2.65
CA VAL A 503 1.13 -11.23 2.23
C VAL A 503 1.28 -11.20 0.72
N ILE A 504 0.80 -10.16 0.05
CA ILE A 504 1.14 -9.86 -1.35
C ILE A 504 2.37 -8.98 -1.31
N GLU A 505 3.49 -9.44 -1.85
CA GLU A 505 4.75 -8.69 -1.78
C GLU A 505 5.68 -8.87 -2.98
N HIS A 506 6.52 -7.86 -3.12
CA HIS A 506 7.63 -7.75 -4.05
C HIS A 506 8.98 -7.65 -3.33
N ASN A 507 8.99 -7.26 -2.05
CA ASN A 507 10.21 -7.09 -1.29
C ASN A 507 10.84 -8.44 -0.89
N MET A 508 12.11 -8.64 -1.25
CA MET A 508 12.82 -9.91 -1.07
C MET A 508 13.12 -10.23 0.40
N ASP A 509 13.26 -9.22 1.26
CA ASP A 509 13.44 -9.43 2.70
C ASP A 509 12.17 -10.00 3.36
N MET A 510 10.99 -9.63 2.87
CA MET A 510 9.74 -10.23 3.31
C MET A 510 9.57 -11.65 2.75
N ILE A 511 9.84 -11.85 1.45
CA ILE A 511 9.66 -13.14 0.77
C ILE A 511 10.60 -14.21 1.32
N LYS A 512 11.87 -13.88 1.60
CA LYS A 512 12.84 -14.85 2.16
C LYS A 512 12.43 -15.38 3.54
N CYS A 513 11.66 -14.58 4.29
CA CYS A 513 11.15 -14.92 5.62
C CYS A 513 9.84 -15.72 5.60
N ALA A 514 9.19 -15.88 4.44
CA ALA A 514 7.94 -16.61 4.30
C ALA A 514 8.12 -18.12 4.49
N ASP A 515 7.20 -18.78 5.19
CA ASP A 515 7.20 -20.24 5.32
C ASP A 515 6.82 -20.92 3.99
N TRP A 516 6.00 -20.24 3.16
CA TRP A 516 5.54 -20.70 1.85
C TRP A 516 5.45 -19.54 0.86
N VAL A 517 5.76 -19.78 -0.41
CA VAL A 517 5.67 -18.78 -1.49
C VAL A 517 4.82 -19.32 -2.63
N ILE A 518 3.94 -18.47 -3.13
CA ILE A 518 3.14 -18.67 -4.34
C ILE A 518 3.57 -17.62 -5.35
N ASP A 519 4.28 -18.03 -6.40
CA ASP A 519 4.77 -17.12 -7.44
C ASP A 519 3.82 -17.13 -8.64
N ILE A 520 3.29 -15.96 -9.01
CA ILE A 520 2.35 -15.78 -10.12
C ILE A 520 3.02 -15.04 -11.27
N GLY A 521 2.93 -15.58 -12.48
CA GLY A 521 3.62 -15.04 -13.65
C GLY A 521 3.44 -15.89 -14.90
N PRO A 522 4.48 -16.06 -15.74
CA PRO A 522 5.83 -15.50 -15.61
C PRO A 522 5.91 -13.99 -15.91
N GLU A 523 5.01 -13.47 -16.76
CA GLU A 523 4.94 -12.05 -17.12
C GLU A 523 3.69 -11.36 -16.54
N GLY A 524 3.54 -10.06 -16.82
CA GLY A 524 2.31 -9.30 -16.56
C GLY A 524 1.30 -9.39 -17.70
N GLY A 525 0.02 -9.10 -17.43
CA GLY A 525 -1.04 -9.03 -18.43
C GLY A 525 -1.32 -10.39 -19.08
N ASP A 526 -1.46 -10.42 -20.40
CA ASP A 526 -1.77 -11.65 -21.18
C ASP A 526 -0.70 -12.75 -21.03
N GLY A 527 0.54 -12.38 -20.74
CA GLY A 527 1.65 -13.32 -20.52
C GLY A 527 1.70 -13.89 -19.10
N GLY A 528 0.83 -13.41 -18.20
CA GLY A 528 0.77 -13.80 -16.80
C GLY A 528 -0.36 -14.75 -16.47
N GLY A 529 -0.71 -14.78 -15.18
CA GLY A 529 -1.90 -15.48 -14.68
C GLY A 529 -1.73 -16.98 -14.49
N LYS A 530 -0.50 -17.49 -14.52
CA LYS A 530 -0.17 -18.87 -14.16
C LYS A 530 0.53 -18.92 -12.81
N VAL A 531 0.42 -20.05 -12.11
CA VAL A 531 1.29 -20.37 -10.99
C VAL A 531 2.62 -20.83 -11.57
N VAL A 532 3.67 -20.05 -11.35
CA VAL A 532 5.03 -20.38 -11.77
C VAL A 532 5.65 -21.36 -10.76
N PHE A 533 5.40 -21.12 -9.48
CA PHE A 533 5.93 -21.93 -8.40
C PHE A 533 5.02 -21.89 -7.17
N GLU A 534 5.00 -23.00 -6.43
CA GLU A 534 4.37 -23.12 -5.12
C GLU A 534 5.27 -23.98 -4.22
N GLY A 535 5.80 -23.43 -3.12
CA GLY A 535 6.79 -24.13 -2.30
C GLY A 535 7.47 -23.28 -1.25
N VAL A 536 8.57 -23.79 -0.69
CA VAL A 536 9.44 -23.00 0.20
C VAL A 536 10.35 -22.06 -0.60
N PRO A 537 10.75 -20.89 -0.04
CA PRO A 537 11.67 -19.95 -0.68
C PRO A 537 12.96 -20.57 -1.27
N GLU A 538 13.56 -21.57 -0.63
CA GLU A 538 14.78 -22.22 -1.11
C GLU A 538 14.58 -23.00 -2.41
N ASP A 539 13.38 -23.57 -2.61
CA ASP A 539 13.04 -24.32 -3.81
C ASP A 539 12.63 -23.39 -4.95
N LEU A 540 12.11 -22.19 -4.63
CA LEU A 540 11.79 -21.16 -5.62
C LEU A 540 13.03 -20.71 -6.41
N VAL A 541 14.19 -20.64 -5.75
CA VAL A 541 15.46 -20.27 -6.40
C VAL A 541 15.83 -21.23 -7.54
N LYS A 542 15.43 -22.50 -7.44
CA LYS A 542 15.72 -23.53 -8.45
C LYS A 542 14.81 -23.41 -9.68
N GLU A 543 13.71 -22.65 -9.58
CA GLU A 543 12.74 -22.51 -10.64
C GLU A 543 13.20 -21.44 -11.65
N LYS A 544 13.74 -21.90 -12.79
CA LYS A 544 14.34 -21.05 -13.82
C LYS A 544 13.34 -20.08 -14.47
N THR A 545 12.05 -20.40 -14.43
CA THR A 545 11.01 -19.55 -15.02
C THR A 545 10.54 -18.45 -14.06
N SER A 546 10.93 -18.50 -12.78
CA SER A 546 10.58 -17.49 -11.79
C SER A 546 11.56 -16.32 -11.79
N TYR A 547 11.06 -15.12 -12.07
CA TYR A 547 11.83 -13.90 -11.83
C TYR A 547 12.10 -13.71 -10.34
N THR A 548 11.11 -13.97 -9.48
CA THR A 548 11.24 -13.86 -8.03
C THR A 548 12.39 -14.74 -7.51
N GLY A 549 12.46 -16.01 -7.94
CA GLY A 549 13.55 -16.92 -7.57
C GLY A 549 14.95 -16.41 -7.91
N LYS A 550 15.10 -15.77 -9.09
CA LYS A 550 16.37 -15.18 -9.52
C LYS A 550 16.88 -14.07 -8.59
N TYR A 551 16.00 -13.17 -8.13
CA TYR A 551 16.37 -12.08 -7.22
C TYR A 551 16.45 -12.53 -5.76
N LEU A 552 15.69 -13.56 -5.40
CA LEU A 552 15.71 -14.15 -4.06
C LEU A 552 17.02 -14.90 -3.77
N ALA A 553 17.70 -15.42 -4.80
CA ALA A 553 18.96 -16.16 -4.67
C ALA A 553 20.04 -15.37 -3.89
N SER A 554 20.25 -14.09 -4.23
CA SER A 554 21.22 -13.22 -3.55
C SER A 554 20.85 -13.01 -2.08
N HIS A 555 19.56 -12.87 -1.77
CA HIS A 555 19.04 -12.64 -0.43
C HIS A 555 19.09 -13.89 0.47
N LEU A 556 19.08 -15.09 -0.14
CA LEU A 556 19.25 -16.37 0.56
C LEU A 556 20.71 -16.83 0.65
N ASN A 557 21.66 -16.11 0.05
CA ASN A 557 23.05 -16.54 -0.14
C ASN A 557 23.16 -17.90 -0.87
N LEU A 558 22.25 -18.14 -1.81
CA LEU A 558 22.25 -19.34 -2.65
C LEU A 558 22.70 -18.95 -4.06
N ASN A 559 23.47 -19.81 -4.71
CA ASN A 559 23.78 -19.62 -6.13
C ASN A 559 22.51 -19.93 -6.96
N PRO A 560 22.08 -19.01 -7.87
CA PRO A 560 20.89 -19.19 -8.69
C PRO A 560 21.00 -20.33 -9.71
#